data_AF-A0A1V4KK20-F1
#
_entry.id   AF-A0A1V4KK20-F1
#
_cell.length_a   1.000
_cell.length_b   1.000
_cell.length_c   1.000
_cell.angle_alpha   90.00
_cell.angle_beta   90.00
_cell.angle_gamma   90.00
#
_symmetry.space_group_name_H-M   'P 1'
#
loop_
_entity.id
_entity.type
_entity.pdbx_description
1 polymer ?
#
loop_
_entity_poly.entity_id
_entity_poly.type
_entity_poly.pdbx_seq_one_letter_code
_entity_poly.pdbx_strand_id
1 'polypeptide(L)'
;MNLVCERLLQNYISQRSQRGKNDWEPVKQLSRRLLQEQGSLWGSGGCPRCWRQLSVCTEQSRDSYLLVMAAIYQAVHRRASSVFCRLHSTYVRKMRYLNELKEDDSLCRQAQTSGTFYLFHNLFPFLQKVGKKYLVPQLSAAEMKTILEKFKETEQWIEKSVLIGCSDEHVPHFAVDLGALEKSVIESELKGAFTDLQKALFIVDEKDSSVLASAQSLLRWHSSHQYCSKTGQPTQKNVAGSKRVCHASGITYYPQTSPVVITLVSDGSRCLLSRQPSFPPGMFSALSGFCDVGENVEETVRREVAEEVGLEVESLRYSASQHWPFPSSCLMIACHALVRAQQAEISMNSQELEAARWFGLEEVVEGLKREPRSSKQDNA
;
A
#
# COMPACT_ATOMS: atom_id res chain seq x y z
N MET A 1 7.64 15.81 -5.20
CA MET A 1 8.19 14.53 -4.72
C MET A 1 7.03 13.56 -4.51
N ASN A 2 7.20 12.26 -4.76
CA ASN A 2 6.14 11.28 -4.44
C ASN A 2 6.01 11.15 -2.90
N LEU A 3 4.80 10.97 -2.38
CA LEU A 3 4.49 10.77 -0.96
C LEU A 3 5.34 9.66 -0.32
N VAL A 4 5.68 8.60 -1.07
CA VAL A 4 6.57 7.53 -0.59
C VAL A 4 7.98 8.04 -0.30
N CYS A 5 8.54 8.83 -1.23
CA CYS A 5 9.87 9.41 -1.08
C CYS A 5 9.90 10.44 0.05
N GLU A 6 8.82 11.22 0.22
CA GLU A 6 8.67 12.13 1.34
C GLU A 6 8.70 11.40 2.69
N ARG A 7 7.94 10.31 2.82
CA ARG A 7 7.96 9.46 4.01
C ARG A 7 9.33 8.85 4.28
N LEU A 8 10.03 8.40 3.23
CA LEU A 8 11.41 7.91 3.37
C LEU A 8 12.33 8.99 3.95
N LEU A 9 12.25 10.23 3.45
CA LEU A 9 13.06 11.33 3.95
C LEU A 9 12.68 11.73 5.38
N GLN A 10 11.39 11.80 5.70
CA GLN A 10 10.92 12.07 7.06
C GLN A 10 11.39 11.01 8.06
N ASN A 11 11.30 9.72 7.69
CA ASN A 11 11.82 8.61 8.50
C ASN A 11 13.34 8.71 8.70
N TYR A 12 14.07 9.05 7.65
CA TYR A 12 15.51 9.26 7.71
C TYR A 12 15.90 10.42 8.65
N ILE A 13 15.19 11.56 8.57
CA ILE A 13 15.37 12.70 9.48
C ILE A 13 15.11 12.29 10.93
N SER A 14 14.00 11.59 11.19
CA SER A 14 13.63 11.13 12.53
C SER A 14 14.69 10.20 13.13
N GLN A 15 15.19 9.24 12.34
CA GLN A 15 16.27 8.32 12.77
C GLN A 15 17.58 9.07 13.07
N ARG A 16 17.92 10.10 12.30
CA ARG A 16 19.10 10.95 12.54
C ARG A 16 18.97 11.78 13.81
N SER A 17 17.80 12.37 14.04
CA SER A 17 17.53 13.12 15.26
C SER A 17 17.63 12.24 16.52
N GLN A 18 17.17 10.98 16.42
CA GLN A 18 17.31 10.00 17.49
C GLN A 18 18.75 9.54 17.71
N ARG A 19 19.59 9.40 16.67
CA ARG A 19 21.02 9.09 16.84
C ARG A 19 21.81 10.19 17.54
N GLY A 20 21.38 11.46 17.47
CA GLY A 20 21.97 12.57 18.21
C GLY A 20 21.59 12.62 19.70
N LYS A 21 20.60 11.83 20.12
CA LYS A 21 20.22 11.62 21.52
C LYS A 21 20.60 10.19 21.88
N ASN A 22 21.77 10.00 22.48
CA ASN A 22 22.24 8.69 22.94
C ASN A 22 21.16 7.92 23.72
N ASP A 23 20.50 6.96 23.07
CA ASP A 23 19.89 5.81 23.74
C ASP A 23 19.66 4.66 22.74
N TRP A 24 20.69 3.83 22.54
CA TRP A 24 20.62 2.58 21.78
C TRP A 24 20.57 1.35 22.70
N GLU A 25 20.00 1.50 23.90
CA GLU A 25 19.90 0.42 24.88
C GLU A 25 18.71 -0.55 24.68
N PRO A 26 17.55 -0.18 24.10
CA PRO A 26 16.42 -1.12 23.99
C PRO A 26 16.58 -2.20 22.90
N VAL A 27 17.32 -1.93 21.82
CA VAL A 27 17.45 -2.86 20.69
C VAL A 27 18.59 -3.88 20.90
N LYS A 28 19.63 -3.53 21.66
CA LYS A 28 20.68 -4.48 22.08
C LYS A 28 20.19 -5.45 23.16
N GLN A 29 19.20 -5.09 23.97
CA GLN A 29 18.60 -6.00 24.95
C GLN A 29 17.68 -7.05 24.31
N LEU A 30 16.97 -6.71 23.22
CA LEU A 30 16.10 -7.67 22.53
C LEU A 30 16.89 -8.74 21.76
N SER A 31 18.00 -8.36 21.11
CA SER A 31 18.87 -9.32 20.41
C SER A 31 19.65 -10.22 21.38
N ARG A 32 20.05 -9.72 22.56
CA ARG A 32 20.64 -10.56 23.62
C ARG A 32 19.62 -11.51 24.26
N ARG A 33 18.34 -11.11 24.42
CA ARG A 33 17.27 -12.02 24.89
C ARG A 33 16.93 -13.11 23.88
N LEU A 34 16.86 -12.78 22.58
CA LEU A 34 16.58 -13.77 21.54
C LEU A 34 17.74 -14.76 21.32
N LEU A 35 18.99 -14.34 21.50
CA LEU A 35 20.15 -15.24 21.46
C LEU A 35 20.30 -16.12 22.72
N GLN A 36 19.80 -15.69 23.88
CA GLN A 36 19.69 -16.55 25.06
C GLN A 36 18.51 -17.55 24.98
N GLU A 37 17.41 -17.18 24.32
CA GLU A 37 16.24 -18.05 24.16
C GLU A 37 16.36 -19.08 23.01
N GLN A 38 17.27 -18.89 22.05
CA GLN A 38 17.54 -19.92 21.02
C GLN A 38 18.70 -20.88 21.36
N GLY A 39 19.51 -20.57 22.37
CA GLY A 39 20.56 -21.46 22.86
C GLY A 39 20.06 -22.64 23.73
N SER A 40 18.77 -22.70 24.05
CA SER A 40 18.16 -23.72 24.91
C SER A 40 17.33 -24.78 24.17
N LEU A 41 17.27 -24.72 22.83
CA LEU A 41 16.45 -25.63 22.01
C LEU A 41 17.22 -26.74 21.28
N TRP A 42 18.53 -26.85 21.50
CA TRP A 42 19.33 -28.00 21.05
C TRP A 42 20.18 -28.55 22.20
N GLY A 43 19.59 -29.48 22.95
CA GLY A 43 20.25 -30.22 24.02
C GLY A 43 19.87 -31.69 23.94
N SER A 44 20.66 -32.44 23.18
CA SER A 44 20.67 -33.90 23.10
C SER A 44 20.89 -34.55 24.47
N GLY A 45 19.99 -35.46 24.83
CA GLY A 45 20.16 -36.71 25.59
C GLY A 45 21.14 -36.79 26.78
N GLY A 46 20.60 -37.17 27.95
CA GLY A 46 21.38 -37.86 29.00
C GLY A 46 20.91 -37.65 30.44
N CYS A 47 20.11 -38.57 30.97
CA CYS A 47 19.95 -38.87 32.42
C CYS A 47 20.98 -39.97 32.77
N PRO A 48 21.63 -40.08 33.96
CA PRO A 48 20.96 -40.07 35.28
C PRO A 48 21.78 -39.57 36.51
N ARG A 49 21.08 -39.49 37.66
CA ARG A 49 21.61 -39.41 39.05
C ARG A 49 22.33 -38.12 39.46
N CYS A 50 21.58 -37.24 40.13
CA CYS A 50 21.90 -36.74 41.47
C CYS A 50 20.67 -36.06 42.08
N TRP A 51 19.72 -36.90 42.51
CA TRP A 51 18.66 -36.53 43.45
C TRP A 51 19.12 -36.93 44.86
N ARG A 52 19.31 -35.93 45.73
CA ARG A 52 19.30 -35.94 47.22
C ARG A 52 19.70 -34.51 47.59
N GLN A 53 18.85 -33.65 48.13
CA GLN A 53 18.15 -33.80 49.41
C GLN A 53 16.78 -33.12 49.38
N LEU A 54 15.77 -33.88 49.79
CA LEU A 54 14.49 -33.39 50.31
C LEU A 54 14.47 -33.68 51.80
N SER A 55 14.13 -32.67 52.61
CA SER A 55 13.59 -32.70 53.99
C SER A 55 13.41 -31.22 54.36
N VAL A 56 12.26 -30.63 54.73
CA VAL A 56 11.07 -31.08 55.48
C VAL A 56 9.90 -30.11 55.16
N CYS A 57 8.67 -30.53 55.52
CA CYS A 57 7.37 -29.81 55.59
C CYS A 57 6.47 -30.02 54.36
N THR A 58 5.59 -31.04 54.32
CA THR A 58 4.34 -31.32 55.07
C THR A 58 3.12 -31.09 54.18
N GLU A 59 2.37 -32.17 53.97
CA GLU A 59 0.91 -32.26 53.88
C GLU A 59 0.11 -31.70 52.67
N GLN A 60 -0.84 -32.56 52.28
CA GLN A 60 -2.11 -32.32 51.60
C GLN A 60 -2.18 -32.33 50.07
N SER A 61 -2.59 -33.51 49.60
CA SER A 61 -3.45 -33.76 48.45
C SER A 61 -4.54 -32.69 48.27
N ARG A 62 -4.51 -31.95 47.15
CA ARG A 62 -5.68 -31.35 46.43
C ARG A 62 -5.25 -30.42 45.28
N ASP A 63 -3.99 -29.99 45.20
CA ASP A 63 -3.60 -28.91 44.29
C ASP A 63 -3.25 -29.31 42.85
N SER A 64 -2.96 -30.59 42.56
CA SER A 64 -2.61 -31.02 41.19
C SER A 64 -3.80 -30.98 40.22
N TYR A 65 -5.02 -31.24 40.69
CA TYR A 65 -6.24 -31.17 39.87
C TYR A 65 -6.63 -29.72 39.57
N LEU A 66 -6.48 -28.83 40.56
CA LEU A 66 -6.76 -27.40 40.41
C LEU A 66 -5.80 -26.73 39.43
N LEU A 67 -4.52 -27.11 39.42
CA LEU A 67 -3.53 -26.59 38.46
C LEU A 67 -3.82 -27.03 37.01
N VAL A 68 -4.20 -28.30 36.79
CA VAL A 68 -4.57 -28.81 35.46
C VAL A 68 -5.89 -28.19 34.98
N MET A 69 -6.90 -28.08 35.85
CA MET A 69 -8.17 -27.42 35.51
C MET A 69 -7.98 -25.92 35.29
N ALA A 70 -7.09 -25.25 36.03
CA ALA A 70 -6.74 -23.86 35.80
C ALA A 70 -5.99 -23.66 34.47
N ALA A 71 -5.11 -24.57 34.08
CA ALA A 71 -4.42 -24.52 32.78
C ALA A 71 -5.40 -24.76 31.62
N ILE A 72 -6.31 -25.73 31.74
CA ILE A 72 -7.38 -25.98 30.75
C ILE A 72 -8.34 -24.80 30.70
N TYR A 73 -8.77 -24.28 31.85
CA TYR A 73 -9.63 -23.10 31.95
C TYR A 73 -8.96 -21.87 31.34
N GLN A 74 -7.69 -21.61 31.62
CA GLN A 74 -6.93 -20.51 31.00
C GLN A 74 -6.74 -20.71 29.49
N ALA A 75 -6.50 -21.94 29.03
CA ALA A 75 -6.38 -22.23 27.60
C ALA A 75 -7.73 -22.07 26.86
N VAL A 76 -8.81 -22.59 27.43
CA VAL A 76 -10.18 -22.44 26.92
C VAL A 76 -10.62 -20.97 26.98
N HIS A 77 -10.31 -20.25 28.05
CA HIS A 77 -10.66 -18.84 28.19
C HIS A 77 -9.82 -17.93 27.28
N ARG A 78 -8.53 -18.22 27.05
CA ARG A 78 -7.73 -17.52 26.02
C ARG A 78 -8.25 -17.80 24.62
N ARG A 79 -8.69 -19.03 24.32
CA ARG A 79 -9.29 -19.40 23.03
C ARG A 79 -10.67 -18.76 22.86
N ALA A 80 -11.49 -18.76 23.89
CA ALA A 80 -12.80 -18.11 23.93
C ALA A 80 -12.69 -16.59 23.82
N SER A 81 -11.78 -15.94 24.56
CA SER A 81 -11.51 -14.50 24.44
C SER A 81 -10.90 -14.13 23.08
N SER A 82 -10.06 -14.98 22.49
CA SER A 82 -9.56 -14.79 21.11
C SER A 82 -10.67 -14.89 20.06
N VAL A 83 -11.66 -15.77 20.27
CA VAL A 83 -12.82 -15.91 19.38
C VAL A 83 -13.83 -14.77 19.59
N PHE A 84 -14.06 -14.35 20.84
CA PHE A 84 -14.94 -13.22 21.18
C PHE A 84 -14.37 -11.87 20.71
N CYS A 85 -13.07 -11.64 20.87
CA CYS A 85 -12.41 -10.44 20.31
C CYS A 85 -12.40 -10.44 18.78
N ARG A 86 -12.34 -11.60 18.12
CA ARG A 86 -12.48 -11.70 16.65
C ARG A 86 -13.89 -11.40 16.15
N LEU A 87 -14.93 -11.73 16.94
CA LEU A 87 -16.33 -11.42 16.62
C LEU A 87 -16.66 -9.92 16.74
N HIS A 88 -15.89 -9.16 17.53
CA HIS A 88 -16.06 -7.71 17.71
C HIS A 88 -15.13 -6.82 16.87
N SER A 89 -14.17 -7.39 16.14
CA SER A 89 -13.30 -6.58 15.28
C SER A 89 -14.08 -6.05 14.08
N THR A 90 -14.33 -4.74 14.05
CA THR A 90 -14.93 -4.01 12.91
C THR A 90 -14.14 -4.27 11.62
N TYR A 91 -12.81 -4.33 11.72
CA TYR A 91 -11.93 -4.65 10.60
C TYR A 91 -12.14 -6.07 10.04
N VAL A 92 -12.16 -7.11 10.89
CA VAL A 92 -12.33 -8.50 10.42
C VAL A 92 -13.67 -8.68 9.73
N ARG A 93 -14.74 -8.12 10.32
CA ARG A 93 -16.09 -8.16 9.73
C ARG A 93 -16.13 -7.46 8.37
N LYS A 94 -15.55 -6.27 8.28
CA LYS A 94 -15.42 -5.49 7.04
C LYS A 94 -14.66 -6.26 5.95
N MET A 95 -13.51 -6.87 6.28
CA MET A 95 -12.73 -7.64 5.31
C MET A 95 -13.47 -8.91 4.83
N ARG A 96 -14.18 -9.60 5.73
CA ARG A 96 -14.99 -10.76 5.36
C ARG A 96 -16.17 -10.38 4.48
N TYR A 97 -16.88 -9.31 4.83
CA TYR A 97 -17.97 -8.78 4.02
C TYR A 97 -17.49 -8.41 2.61
N LEU A 98 -16.37 -7.69 2.51
CA LEU A 98 -15.75 -7.40 1.21
C LEU A 98 -15.38 -8.65 0.42
N ASN A 99 -14.91 -9.70 1.09
CA ASN A 99 -14.59 -10.97 0.45
C ASN A 99 -15.86 -11.68 -0.04
N GLU A 100 -16.93 -11.68 0.75
CA GLU A 100 -18.25 -12.22 0.35
C GLU A 100 -18.78 -11.51 -0.89
N LEU A 101 -18.73 -10.17 -0.93
CA LEU A 101 -19.14 -9.40 -2.11
C LEU A 101 -18.29 -9.71 -3.36
N LYS A 102 -17.03 -10.13 -3.20
CA LYS A 102 -16.16 -10.49 -4.32
C LYS A 102 -16.46 -11.88 -4.90
N GLU A 103 -16.98 -12.79 -4.07
CA GLU A 103 -17.23 -14.17 -4.46
C GLU A 103 -18.70 -14.45 -4.82
N ASP A 104 -19.65 -13.69 -4.27
CA ASP A 104 -21.08 -13.83 -4.54
C ASP A 104 -21.62 -12.62 -5.33
N ASP A 105 -21.87 -12.85 -6.63
CA ASP A 105 -22.40 -11.84 -7.54
C ASP A 105 -23.82 -11.38 -7.15
N SER A 106 -24.64 -12.23 -6.54
CA SER A 106 -26.00 -11.87 -6.09
C SER A 106 -25.93 -10.90 -4.92
N LEU A 107 -25.09 -11.20 -3.92
CA LEU A 107 -24.84 -10.30 -2.80
C LEU A 107 -24.22 -8.98 -3.27
N CYS A 108 -23.31 -9.03 -4.26
CA CYS A 108 -22.71 -7.83 -4.84
C CYS A 108 -23.74 -6.94 -5.55
N ARG A 109 -24.64 -7.52 -6.36
CA ARG A 109 -25.73 -6.75 -7.00
C ARG A 109 -26.66 -6.11 -5.96
N GLN A 110 -26.99 -6.83 -4.90
CA GLN A 110 -27.77 -6.27 -3.79
C GLN A 110 -27.03 -5.08 -3.15
N ALA A 111 -25.72 -5.24 -2.89
CA ALA A 111 -24.87 -4.19 -2.34
C ALA A 111 -24.78 -2.94 -3.24
N GLN A 112 -24.84 -3.08 -4.56
CA GLN A 112 -24.88 -1.93 -5.48
C GLN A 112 -26.13 -1.07 -5.31
N THR A 113 -27.23 -1.60 -4.74
CA THR A 113 -28.46 -0.83 -4.51
C THR A 113 -28.40 0.09 -3.28
N SER A 114 -27.45 -0.14 -2.37
CA SER A 114 -27.30 0.60 -1.11
C SER A 114 -25.89 1.16 -0.90
N GLY A 115 -24.97 0.94 -1.84
CA GLY A 115 -23.58 1.40 -1.78
C GLY A 115 -23.39 2.86 -2.18
N THR A 116 -22.14 3.31 -2.07
CA THR A 116 -21.68 4.60 -2.57
C THR A 116 -20.81 4.46 -3.80
N PHE A 117 -20.81 5.49 -4.65
CA PHE A 117 -20.16 5.49 -5.96
C PHE A 117 -19.17 6.66 -6.09
N TYR A 118 -17.97 6.33 -6.53
CA TYR A 118 -16.93 7.25 -6.96
C TYR A 118 -16.96 7.34 -8.48
N LEU A 119 -17.05 8.57 -9.00
CA LEU A 119 -17.17 8.79 -10.44
C LEU A 119 -15.82 9.05 -11.09
N PHE A 120 -15.64 8.41 -12.24
CA PHE A 120 -14.54 8.64 -13.16
C PHE A 120 -15.09 8.95 -14.55
N HIS A 121 -14.33 9.69 -15.34
CA HIS A 121 -14.57 9.86 -16.78
C HIS A 121 -13.24 9.72 -17.51
N ASN A 122 -13.10 8.67 -18.31
CA ASN A 122 -11.83 8.32 -18.95
C ASN A 122 -10.66 8.25 -17.95
N LEU A 123 -10.89 7.53 -16.84
CA LEU A 123 -9.95 7.38 -15.72
C LEU A 123 -9.62 8.67 -14.92
N PHE A 124 -10.28 9.79 -15.20
CA PHE A 124 -10.11 11.01 -14.41
C PHE A 124 -11.16 11.05 -13.29
N PRO A 125 -10.76 11.14 -12.01
CA PRO A 125 -11.72 11.22 -10.90
C PRO A 125 -12.50 12.54 -10.90
N PHE A 126 -13.77 12.46 -10.50
CA PHE A 126 -14.61 13.62 -10.26
C PHE A 126 -14.29 14.26 -8.91
N LEU A 127 -14.02 15.57 -8.91
CA LEU A 127 -13.72 16.35 -7.70
C LEU A 127 -14.65 17.55 -7.59
N GLN A 128 -15.04 17.88 -6.36
CA GLN A 128 -15.77 19.10 -6.03
C GLN A 128 -14.87 20.08 -5.29
N LYS A 129 -14.90 21.35 -5.69
CA LYS A 129 -14.17 22.40 -4.98
C LYS A 129 -15.09 23.07 -3.95
N VAL A 130 -14.74 22.92 -2.68
CA VAL A 130 -15.44 23.59 -1.56
C VAL A 130 -14.48 24.56 -0.89
N GLY A 131 -14.61 25.84 -1.22
CA GLY A 131 -13.70 26.89 -0.79
C GLY A 131 -12.29 26.67 -1.34
N LYS A 132 -11.33 26.39 -0.45
CA LYS A 132 -9.93 26.08 -0.81
C LYS A 132 -9.62 24.58 -0.90
N LYS A 133 -10.54 23.70 -0.51
CA LYS A 133 -10.34 22.26 -0.47
C LYS A 133 -11.01 21.57 -1.67
N TYR A 134 -10.42 20.45 -2.08
CA TYR A 134 -11.03 19.53 -3.05
C TYR A 134 -11.56 18.32 -2.31
N LEU A 135 -12.83 18.00 -2.54
CA LEU A 135 -13.51 16.85 -1.97
C LEU A 135 -13.75 15.80 -3.06
N VAL A 136 -13.72 14.54 -2.65
CA VAL A 136 -14.13 13.41 -3.48
C VAL A 136 -15.55 13.02 -3.09
N PRO A 137 -16.58 13.44 -3.83
CA PRO A 137 -17.96 13.13 -3.48
C PRO A 137 -18.23 11.63 -3.59
N GLN A 138 -18.99 11.12 -2.62
CA GLN A 138 -19.48 9.76 -2.58
C GLN A 138 -20.98 9.81 -2.86
N LEU A 139 -21.39 9.35 -4.04
CA LEU A 139 -22.80 9.38 -4.43
C LEU A 139 -23.50 8.13 -3.93
N SER A 140 -24.66 8.28 -3.30
CA SER A 140 -25.54 7.16 -3.00
C SER A 140 -26.06 6.51 -4.29
N ALA A 141 -26.50 5.26 -4.19
CA ALA A 141 -27.17 4.58 -5.30
C ALA A 141 -28.39 5.34 -5.84
N ALA A 142 -29.12 6.07 -4.99
CA ALA A 142 -30.25 6.90 -5.41
C ALA A 142 -29.80 8.11 -6.25
N GLU A 143 -28.77 8.84 -5.80
CA GLU A 143 -28.20 9.96 -6.58
C GLU A 143 -27.62 9.48 -7.90
N MET A 144 -26.94 8.32 -7.90
CA MET A 144 -26.41 7.71 -9.12
C MET A 144 -27.52 7.41 -10.13
N LYS A 145 -28.67 6.86 -9.67
CA LYS A 145 -29.82 6.59 -10.55
C LYS A 145 -30.38 7.86 -11.15
N THR A 146 -30.58 8.91 -10.34
CA THR A 146 -31.08 10.22 -10.82
C THR A 146 -30.19 10.81 -11.92
N ILE A 147 -28.87 10.67 -11.80
CA ILE A 147 -27.93 11.14 -12.83
C ILE A 147 -28.06 10.32 -14.11
N LEU A 148 -28.11 8.98 -13.99
CA LEU A 148 -28.15 8.08 -15.14
C LEU A 148 -29.50 8.10 -15.88
N GLU A 149 -30.60 8.41 -15.19
CA GLU A 149 -31.92 8.59 -15.81
C GLU A 149 -31.91 9.67 -16.90
N LYS A 150 -31.04 10.68 -16.78
CA LYS A 150 -30.85 11.72 -17.82
C LYS A 150 -30.27 11.16 -19.12
N PHE A 151 -29.60 10.01 -19.06
CA PHE A 151 -28.96 9.34 -20.20
C PHE A 151 -29.71 8.08 -20.68
N LYS A 152 -30.84 7.72 -20.04
CA LYS A 152 -31.66 6.53 -20.35
C LYS A 152 -30.94 5.17 -20.19
N GLU A 153 -29.83 5.10 -19.44
CA GLU A 153 -29.00 3.89 -19.33
C GLU A 153 -28.72 3.44 -17.87
N THR A 154 -29.70 3.54 -16.97
CA THR A 154 -29.47 3.43 -15.52
C THR A 154 -28.85 2.12 -15.02
N GLU A 155 -29.36 0.96 -15.42
CA GLU A 155 -28.94 -0.32 -14.81
C GLU A 155 -27.56 -0.79 -15.32
N GLN A 156 -27.25 -0.50 -16.58
CA GLN A 156 -26.02 -0.99 -17.22
C GLN A 156 -24.75 -0.37 -16.60
N TRP A 157 -24.79 0.91 -16.22
CA TRP A 157 -23.64 1.61 -15.64
C TRP A 157 -23.36 1.20 -14.21
N ILE A 158 -24.41 0.89 -13.43
CA ILE A 158 -24.26 0.38 -12.07
C ILE A 158 -23.58 -1.00 -12.08
N GLU A 159 -23.99 -1.92 -12.97
CA GLU A 159 -23.35 -3.24 -13.08
C GLU A 159 -21.90 -3.15 -13.63
N LYS A 160 -21.60 -2.11 -14.42
CA LYS A 160 -20.22 -1.82 -14.87
C LYS A 160 -19.29 -1.35 -13.75
N SER A 161 -19.83 -0.90 -12.61
CA SER A 161 -19.02 -0.46 -11.46
C SER A 161 -18.12 -1.56 -10.89
N VAL A 162 -17.10 -1.18 -10.12
CA VAL A 162 -16.15 -2.09 -9.50
C VAL A 162 -16.08 -1.82 -8.00
N LEU A 163 -16.05 -2.87 -7.19
CA LEU A 163 -15.96 -2.78 -5.73
C LEU A 163 -14.53 -2.39 -5.34
N ILE A 164 -14.38 -1.25 -4.69
CA ILE A 164 -13.08 -0.70 -4.28
C ILE A 164 -12.83 -0.75 -2.78
N GLY A 165 -13.90 -0.87 -1.98
CA GLY A 165 -13.76 -0.84 -0.52
C GLY A 165 -15.11 -0.78 0.18
N CYS A 166 -15.07 -0.40 1.45
CA CYS A 166 -16.23 -0.34 2.31
C CYS A 166 -15.98 0.66 3.44
N SER A 167 -17.03 1.28 3.98
CA SER A 167 -16.97 2.09 5.20
C SER A 167 -16.86 1.21 6.45
N ASP A 168 -16.75 1.82 7.64
CA ASP A 168 -16.71 1.06 8.90
C ASP A 168 -18.12 0.60 9.34
N GLU A 169 -19.15 1.26 8.81
CA GLU A 169 -20.58 0.93 8.93
C GLU A 169 -21.03 -0.13 7.90
N HIS A 170 -20.09 -0.74 7.18
CA HIS A 170 -20.34 -1.76 6.16
C HIS A 170 -21.05 -1.23 4.89
N VAL A 171 -20.92 0.07 4.58
CA VAL A 171 -21.42 0.61 3.31
C VAL A 171 -20.40 0.32 2.20
N PRO A 172 -20.73 -0.45 1.15
CA PRO A 172 -19.79 -0.80 0.09
C PRO A 172 -19.52 0.41 -0.82
N HIS A 173 -18.25 0.57 -1.19
CA HIS A 173 -17.79 1.63 -2.08
C HIS A 173 -17.49 1.04 -3.46
N PHE A 174 -18.07 1.65 -4.48
CA PHE A 174 -17.89 1.28 -5.88
C PHE A 174 -17.25 2.42 -6.66
N ALA A 175 -16.50 2.11 -7.71
CA ALA A 175 -16.04 3.07 -8.69
C ALA A 175 -16.65 2.76 -10.06
N VAL A 176 -17.02 3.80 -10.81
CA VAL A 176 -17.56 3.66 -12.16
C VAL A 176 -16.93 4.67 -13.08
N ASP A 177 -16.51 4.21 -14.27
CA ASP A 177 -16.05 5.10 -15.34
C ASP A 177 -17.19 5.35 -16.33
N LEU A 178 -17.58 6.62 -16.45
CA LEU A 178 -18.66 7.10 -17.29
C LEU A 178 -18.16 7.71 -18.61
N GLY A 179 -16.99 7.29 -19.09
CA GLY A 179 -16.32 7.87 -20.27
C GLY A 179 -17.15 7.93 -21.56
N ALA A 180 -18.21 7.11 -21.69
CA ALA A 180 -19.12 7.16 -22.83
C ALA A 180 -20.27 8.19 -22.69
N LEU A 181 -20.50 8.71 -21.48
CA LEU A 181 -21.52 9.72 -21.20
C LEU A 181 -20.96 11.13 -21.40
N GLU A 182 -21.86 12.09 -21.62
CA GLU A 182 -21.49 13.49 -21.83
C GLU A 182 -20.95 14.11 -20.52
N LYS A 183 -19.66 14.43 -20.53
CA LYS A 183 -18.92 14.96 -19.37
C LYS A 183 -19.56 16.24 -18.78
N SER A 184 -19.93 17.18 -19.63
CA SER A 184 -20.50 18.50 -19.29
C SER A 184 -21.76 18.40 -18.44
N VAL A 185 -22.64 17.44 -18.77
CA VAL A 185 -23.91 17.21 -18.07
C VAL A 185 -23.65 16.76 -16.63
N ILE A 186 -22.73 15.81 -16.42
CA ILE A 186 -22.37 15.31 -15.09
C ILE A 186 -21.71 16.42 -14.25
N GLU A 187 -20.78 17.18 -14.85
CA GLU A 187 -20.10 18.29 -14.18
C GLU A 187 -21.06 19.40 -13.74
N SER A 188 -22.04 19.73 -14.58
CA SER A 188 -23.07 20.73 -14.28
C SER A 188 -24.00 20.30 -13.15
N GLU A 189 -24.44 19.04 -13.15
CA GLU A 189 -25.36 18.50 -12.15
C GLU A 189 -24.73 18.44 -10.76
N LEU A 190 -23.50 17.92 -10.71
CA LEU A 190 -22.77 17.70 -9.47
C LEU A 190 -21.91 18.89 -9.06
N LYS A 191 -21.87 19.98 -9.84
CA LYS A 191 -21.09 21.20 -9.54
C LYS A 191 -19.62 20.89 -9.23
N GLY A 192 -18.97 20.13 -10.10
CA GLY A 192 -17.56 19.72 -9.95
C GLY A 192 -16.91 19.48 -11.29
N ALA A 193 -15.69 18.93 -11.28
CA ALA A 193 -14.93 18.69 -12.49
C ALA A 193 -14.13 17.38 -12.44
N PHE A 194 -14.02 16.71 -13.58
CA PHE A 194 -13.10 15.58 -13.73
C PHE A 194 -11.67 16.07 -13.87
N THR A 195 -10.81 15.66 -12.95
CA THR A 195 -9.43 16.15 -12.82
C THR A 195 -8.44 15.05 -13.11
N ASP A 196 -7.31 15.38 -13.74
CA ASP A 196 -6.21 14.45 -13.93
C ASP A 196 -5.79 13.81 -12.59
N LEU A 197 -5.63 12.48 -12.57
CA LEU A 197 -5.39 11.76 -11.31
C LEU A 197 -4.07 12.21 -10.65
N GLN A 198 -3.01 12.47 -11.42
CA GLN A 198 -1.73 12.85 -10.84
C GLN A 198 -1.89 14.16 -10.06
N LYS A 199 -2.61 15.14 -10.62
CA LYS A 199 -2.97 16.38 -9.93
C LYS A 199 -3.87 16.12 -8.73
N ALA A 200 -4.88 15.26 -8.88
CA ALA A 200 -5.83 14.92 -7.83
C ALA A 200 -5.13 14.38 -6.57
N LEU A 201 -4.17 13.46 -6.71
CA LEU A 201 -3.45 12.84 -5.60
C LEU A 201 -2.68 13.84 -4.72
N PHE A 202 -2.34 15.04 -5.23
CA PHE A 202 -1.64 16.08 -4.46
C PHE A 202 -2.56 17.13 -3.83
N ILE A 203 -3.84 17.18 -4.21
CA ILE A 203 -4.79 18.21 -3.74
C ILE A 203 -5.89 17.67 -2.84
N VAL A 204 -6.08 16.35 -2.80
CA VAL A 204 -7.03 15.66 -1.91
C VAL A 204 -6.32 15.10 -0.67
N ASP A 205 -7.10 14.79 0.35
CA ASP A 205 -6.57 14.19 1.58
C ASP A 205 -6.02 12.77 1.34
N GLU A 206 -5.12 12.31 2.20
CA GLU A 206 -4.43 11.01 2.05
C GLU A 206 -5.38 9.81 1.92
N LYS A 207 -6.49 9.82 2.68
CA LYS A 207 -7.47 8.73 2.62
C LYS A 207 -8.13 8.65 1.25
N ASP A 208 -8.50 9.81 0.71
CA ASP A 208 -9.14 9.92 -0.60
C ASP A 208 -8.15 9.59 -1.73
N SER A 209 -6.89 10.00 -1.60
CA SER A 209 -5.86 9.70 -2.60
C SER A 209 -5.63 8.19 -2.76
N SER A 210 -5.62 7.43 -1.65
CA SER A 210 -5.53 5.97 -1.66
C SER A 210 -6.74 5.30 -2.32
N VAL A 211 -7.96 5.80 -2.04
CA VAL A 211 -9.19 5.30 -2.65
C VAL A 211 -9.22 5.58 -4.15
N LEU A 212 -8.88 6.81 -4.57
CA LEU A 212 -8.84 7.20 -5.97
C LEU A 212 -7.78 6.41 -6.76
N ALA A 213 -6.60 6.21 -6.17
CA ALA A 213 -5.54 5.41 -6.78
C ALA A 213 -5.99 3.96 -7.01
N SER A 214 -6.61 3.34 -6.01
CA SER A 214 -7.12 1.97 -6.09
C SER A 214 -8.23 1.85 -7.12
N ALA A 215 -9.19 2.78 -7.11
CA ALA A 215 -10.29 2.85 -8.07
C ALA A 215 -9.80 2.99 -9.52
N GLN A 216 -8.92 3.96 -9.79
CA GLN A 216 -8.39 4.18 -11.13
C GLN A 216 -7.61 2.96 -11.63
N SER A 217 -6.80 2.33 -10.76
CA SER A 217 -6.01 1.14 -11.12
C SER A 217 -6.91 -0.01 -11.55
N LEU A 218 -8.00 -0.25 -10.82
CA LEU A 218 -8.95 -1.32 -11.13
C LEU A 218 -9.74 -1.03 -12.40
N LEU A 219 -10.22 0.21 -12.57
CA LEU A 219 -10.90 0.65 -13.79
C LEU A 219 -10.00 0.55 -15.03
N ARG A 220 -8.74 0.98 -14.92
CA ARG A 220 -7.71 0.87 -15.97
C ARG A 220 -7.41 -0.58 -16.32
N TRP A 221 -7.34 -1.46 -15.33
CA TRP A 221 -7.13 -2.89 -15.58
C TRP A 221 -8.27 -3.46 -16.43
N HIS A 222 -9.52 -3.16 -16.09
CA HIS A 222 -10.66 -3.63 -16.88
C HIS A 222 -10.73 -3.05 -18.29
N SER A 223 -10.32 -1.79 -18.51
CA SER A 223 -10.30 -1.20 -19.84
C SER A 223 -9.26 -1.87 -20.76
N SER A 224 -8.14 -2.31 -20.19
CA SER A 224 -7.03 -2.96 -20.93
C SER A 224 -7.13 -4.48 -21.07
N HIS A 225 -7.92 -5.16 -20.22
CA HIS A 225 -7.98 -6.63 -20.16
C HIS A 225 -9.31 -7.20 -20.65
N GLN A 226 -9.89 -6.60 -21.69
CA GLN A 226 -11.21 -7.00 -22.21
C GLN A 226 -11.19 -8.36 -22.93
N TYR A 227 -10.05 -8.78 -23.46
CA TYR A 227 -9.90 -10.01 -24.25
C TYR A 227 -8.90 -10.97 -23.60
N CYS A 228 -9.08 -12.26 -23.85
CA CYS A 228 -8.21 -13.32 -23.33
C CYS A 228 -6.88 -13.35 -24.11
N SER A 229 -5.76 -13.24 -23.41
CA SER A 229 -4.42 -13.30 -24.00
C SER A 229 -4.11 -14.64 -24.69
N LYS A 230 -4.78 -15.73 -24.32
CA LYS A 230 -4.59 -17.07 -24.92
C LYS A 230 -5.45 -17.29 -26.16
N THR A 231 -6.71 -16.82 -26.17
CA THR A 231 -7.70 -17.20 -27.19
C THR A 231 -8.19 -16.04 -28.04
N GLY A 232 -7.91 -14.79 -27.67
CA GLY A 232 -8.45 -13.59 -28.31
C GLY A 232 -9.95 -13.34 -28.04
N GLN A 233 -10.64 -14.22 -27.33
CA GLN A 233 -12.08 -14.09 -27.05
C GLN A 233 -12.36 -13.08 -25.92
N PRO A 234 -13.53 -12.41 -25.91
CA PRO A 234 -13.92 -11.54 -24.81
C PRO A 234 -13.91 -12.27 -23.46
N THR A 235 -13.42 -11.58 -22.44
CA THR A 235 -13.51 -12.04 -21.05
C THR A 235 -14.72 -11.40 -20.38
N GLN A 236 -15.30 -12.08 -19.39
CA GLN A 236 -16.42 -11.57 -18.60
C GLN A 236 -15.94 -11.17 -17.21
N LYS A 237 -16.26 -9.94 -16.80
CA LYS A 237 -16.05 -9.44 -15.44
C LYS A 237 -17.08 -10.07 -14.48
N ASN A 238 -16.71 -10.39 -13.25
CA ASN A 238 -17.71 -10.62 -12.18
C ASN A 238 -18.33 -9.29 -11.72
N VAL A 239 -19.43 -9.32 -10.96
CA VAL A 239 -20.15 -8.10 -10.57
C VAL A 239 -19.26 -7.16 -9.76
N ALA A 240 -18.46 -7.71 -8.84
CA ALA A 240 -17.55 -6.92 -8.01
C ALA A 240 -16.34 -6.33 -8.78
N GLY A 241 -16.03 -6.80 -9.99
CA GLY A 241 -14.82 -6.40 -10.71
C GLY A 241 -13.51 -6.94 -10.13
N SER A 242 -13.54 -7.91 -9.22
CA SER A 242 -12.33 -8.51 -8.65
C SER A 242 -11.60 -9.45 -9.60
N LYS A 243 -12.28 -9.96 -10.64
CA LYS A 243 -11.73 -10.91 -11.60
C LYS A 243 -12.41 -10.80 -12.97
N ARG A 244 -11.75 -11.36 -13.98
CA ARG A 244 -12.32 -11.59 -15.32
C ARG A 244 -12.11 -13.04 -15.73
N VAL A 245 -13.11 -13.66 -16.33
CA VAL A 245 -13.07 -15.07 -16.73
C VAL A 245 -13.19 -15.19 -18.25
N CYS A 246 -12.31 -15.97 -18.86
CA CYS A 246 -12.48 -16.41 -20.24
C CYS A 246 -13.21 -17.75 -20.27
N HIS A 247 -14.49 -17.76 -20.66
CA HIS A 247 -15.28 -19.00 -20.74
C HIS A 247 -14.75 -19.99 -21.78
N ALA A 248 -14.09 -19.52 -22.84
CA ALA A 248 -13.52 -20.39 -23.88
C ALA A 248 -12.27 -21.17 -23.41
N SER A 249 -11.50 -20.63 -22.45
CA SER A 249 -10.27 -21.28 -21.95
C SER A 249 -10.33 -21.71 -20.49
N GLY A 250 -11.33 -21.26 -19.74
CA GLY A 250 -11.42 -21.43 -18.29
C GLY A 250 -10.46 -20.55 -17.47
N ILE A 251 -9.64 -19.72 -18.12
CA ILE A 251 -8.65 -18.88 -17.42
C ILE A 251 -9.35 -17.75 -16.67
N THR A 252 -9.00 -17.62 -15.38
CA THR A 252 -9.37 -16.46 -14.56
C THR A 252 -8.19 -15.50 -14.48
N TYR A 253 -8.44 -14.25 -14.82
CA TYR A 253 -7.50 -13.15 -14.73
C TYR A 253 -7.84 -12.30 -13.50
N TYR A 254 -6.81 -11.92 -12.76
CA TYR A 254 -6.89 -11.01 -11.61
C TYR A 254 -6.17 -9.69 -11.95
N PRO A 255 -6.56 -8.58 -11.30
CA PRO A 255 -5.83 -7.32 -11.40
C PRO A 255 -4.34 -7.53 -11.11
N GLN A 256 -3.50 -7.03 -12.01
CA GLN A 256 -2.05 -7.14 -11.91
C GLN A 256 -1.47 -5.88 -11.24
N THR A 257 -0.44 -6.09 -10.42
CA THR A 257 0.33 -5.01 -9.81
C THR A 257 1.81 -5.34 -9.96
N SER A 258 2.57 -4.43 -10.56
CA SER A 258 4.02 -4.60 -10.70
C SER A 258 4.75 -4.13 -9.44
N PRO A 259 5.62 -4.96 -8.83
CA PRO A 259 6.44 -4.52 -7.71
C PRO A 259 7.53 -3.55 -8.19
N VAL A 260 7.72 -2.46 -7.45
CA VAL A 260 8.71 -1.42 -7.74
C VAL A 260 9.40 -1.07 -6.43
N VAL A 261 10.72 -1.11 -6.41
CA VAL A 261 11.48 -0.65 -5.24
C VAL A 261 11.70 0.85 -5.32
N ILE A 262 11.71 1.53 -4.17
CA ILE A 262 12.15 2.92 -4.07
C ILE A 262 13.10 3.04 -2.88
N THR A 263 14.35 3.41 -3.16
CA THR A 263 15.46 3.25 -2.23
C THR A 263 16.11 4.57 -1.90
N LEU A 264 16.07 4.93 -0.62
CA LEU A 264 16.88 6.02 -0.09
C LEU A 264 18.25 5.47 0.32
N VAL A 265 19.26 5.72 -0.51
CA VAL A 265 20.65 5.32 -0.26
C VAL A 265 21.34 6.34 0.63
N SER A 266 22.10 5.89 1.63
CA SER A 266 22.88 6.73 2.54
C SER A 266 24.31 6.21 2.70
N ASP A 267 25.28 7.13 2.82
CA ASP A 267 26.67 6.82 3.22
C ASP A 267 26.88 6.91 4.75
N GLY A 268 25.80 7.06 5.52
CA GLY A 268 25.82 7.27 6.96
C GLY A 268 25.89 8.75 7.39
N SER A 269 26.25 9.67 6.49
CA SER A 269 26.32 11.12 6.71
C SER A 269 25.37 11.94 5.80
N ARG A 270 25.16 11.50 4.57
CA ARG A 270 24.33 12.10 3.52
C ARG A 270 23.35 11.07 2.96
N CYS A 271 22.38 11.51 2.17
CA CYS A 271 21.55 10.62 1.35
C CYS A 271 21.67 10.97 -0.13
N LEU A 272 21.57 9.97 -0.99
CA LEU A 272 21.61 10.14 -2.43
C LEU A 272 20.19 10.38 -2.95
N LEU A 273 20.04 11.41 -3.78
CA LEU A 273 18.83 11.62 -4.57
C LEU A 273 19.23 11.79 -6.04
N SER A 274 18.37 11.32 -6.92
CA SER A 274 18.52 11.41 -8.36
C SER A 274 17.35 12.15 -9.01
N ARG A 275 17.53 12.50 -10.28
CA ARG A 275 16.55 13.14 -11.14
C ARG A 275 16.57 12.46 -12.51
N GLN A 276 15.39 12.11 -12.99
CA GLN A 276 15.17 11.68 -14.37
C GLN A 276 14.86 12.90 -15.27
N PRO A 277 15.15 12.82 -16.58
CA PRO A 277 14.86 13.89 -17.53
C PRO A 277 13.39 14.33 -17.57
N SER A 278 12.48 13.38 -17.34
CA SER A 278 11.02 13.58 -17.35
C SER A 278 10.50 14.39 -16.15
N PHE A 279 11.31 14.56 -15.09
CA PHE A 279 10.86 15.25 -13.89
C PHE A 279 10.82 16.77 -14.09
N PRO A 280 9.93 17.49 -13.37
CA PRO A 280 9.96 18.95 -13.33
C PRO A 280 11.35 19.47 -12.89
N PRO A 281 11.81 20.63 -13.43
CA PRO A 281 13.08 21.23 -13.06
C PRO A 281 13.24 21.37 -11.53
N GLY A 282 14.39 20.94 -11.01
CA GLY A 282 14.71 21.02 -9.59
C GLY A 282 14.06 19.93 -8.72
N MET A 283 13.25 19.02 -9.28
CA MET A 283 12.70 17.88 -8.54
C MET A 283 13.69 16.72 -8.52
N PHE A 284 14.08 16.31 -7.31
CA PHE A 284 14.86 15.12 -7.02
C PHE A 284 14.01 14.08 -6.27
N SER A 285 14.37 12.81 -6.37
CA SER A 285 13.72 11.68 -5.71
C SER A 285 14.75 10.63 -5.28
N ALA A 286 14.36 9.72 -4.40
CA ALA A 286 15.06 8.46 -4.19
C ALA A 286 15.07 7.62 -5.50
N LEU A 287 16.07 6.74 -5.64
CA LEU A 287 16.21 5.81 -6.77
C LEU A 287 15.02 4.85 -6.79
N SER A 288 14.56 4.45 -7.97
CA SER A 288 13.43 3.53 -8.08
C SER A 288 13.41 2.75 -9.37
N GLY A 289 13.14 1.46 -9.29
CA GLY A 289 13.02 0.60 -10.45
C GLY A 289 12.19 -0.66 -10.19
N PHE A 290 11.84 -1.34 -11.28
CA PHE A 290 10.95 -2.50 -11.25
C PHE A 290 11.70 -3.74 -10.75
N CYS A 291 11.02 -4.62 -10.02
CA CYS A 291 11.59 -5.94 -9.76
C CYS A 291 11.50 -6.79 -11.02
N ASP A 292 12.62 -7.39 -11.41
CA ASP A 292 12.64 -8.33 -12.53
C ASP A 292 12.09 -9.70 -12.11
N VAL A 293 11.72 -10.50 -13.11
CA VAL A 293 11.20 -11.85 -12.89
C VAL A 293 12.27 -12.71 -12.23
N GLY A 294 11.97 -13.20 -11.03
CA GLY A 294 12.86 -14.06 -10.26
C GLY A 294 13.67 -13.33 -9.19
N GLU A 295 13.66 -11.99 -9.18
CA GLU A 295 14.32 -11.21 -8.14
C GLU A 295 13.46 -11.12 -6.87
N ASN A 296 14.13 -11.14 -5.71
CA ASN A 296 13.57 -10.59 -4.49
C ASN A 296 13.83 -9.07 -4.39
N VAL A 297 13.18 -8.42 -3.43
CA VAL A 297 13.28 -6.97 -3.22
C VAL A 297 14.73 -6.55 -2.97
N GLU A 298 15.48 -7.34 -2.21
CA GLU A 298 16.87 -7.05 -1.84
C GLU A 298 17.84 -7.16 -3.03
N GLU A 299 17.57 -8.04 -3.98
CA GLU A 299 18.29 -8.17 -5.25
C GLU A 299 18.00 -6.99 -6.15
N THR A 300 16.73 -6.66 -6.36
CA THR A 300 16.32 -5.49 -7.15
C THR A 300 16.96 -4.21 -6.61
N VAL A 301 16.93 -3.97 -5.29
CA VAL A 301 17.56 -2.77 -4.74
C VAL A 301 19.08 -2.74 -5.00
N ARG A 302 19.77 -3.89 -4.90
CA ARG A 302 21.20 -3.94 -5.20
C ARG A 302 21.48 -3.68 -6.67
N ARG A 303 20.70 -4.29 -7.56
CA ARG A 303 20.82 -4.11 -9.01
C ARG A 303 20.57 -2.65 -9.39
N GLU A 304 19.43 -2.08 -9.03
CA GLU A 304 19.06 -0.70 -9.37
C GLU A 304 20.09 0.32 -8.85
N VAL A 305 20.60 0.15 -7.63
CA VAL A 305 21.64 1.03 -7.08
C VAL A 305 22.98 0.87 -7.82
N ALA A 306 23.33 -0.35 -8.24
CA ALA A 306 24.54 -0.59 -9.02
C ALA A 306 24.41 -0.07 -10.47
N GLU A 307 23.26 -0.26 -11.11
CA GLU A 307 22.99 0.16 -12.49
C GLU A 307 22.90 1.68 -12.64
N GLU A 308 22.13 2.35 -11.77
CA GLU A 308 21.87 3.79 -11.91
C GLU A 308 23.05 4.66 -11.43
N VAL A 309 23.72 4.26 -10.34
CA VAL A 309 24.71 5.10 -9.65
C VAL A 309 26.03 4.40 -9.32
N GLY A 310 26.21 3.14 -9.68
CA GLY A 310 27.48 2.41 -9.54
C GLY A 310 27.90 2.12 -8.11
N LEU A 311 26.96 2.05 -7.15
CA LEU A 311 27.28 1.86 -5.74
C LEU A 311 26.96 0.44 -5.25
N GLU A 312 27.78 -0.07 -4.33
CA GLU A 312 27.56 -1.36 -3.66
C GLU A 312 26.82 -1.18 -2.34
N VAL A 313 25.63 -1.80 -2.23
CA VAL A 313 24.82 -1.77 -1.01
C VAL A 313 25.38 -2.74 0.04
N GLU A 314 25.76 -2.21 1.19
CA GLU A 314 26.25 -2.98 2.35
C GLU A 314 25.10 -3.59 3.16
N SER A 315 24.07 -2.79 3.44
CA SER A 315 22.90 -3.26 4.19
C SER A 315 21.63 -2.57 3.74
N LEU A 316 20.50 -3.24 3.96
CA LEU A 316 19.19 -2.80 3.52
C LEU A 316 18.15 -3.01 4.61
N ARG A 317 17.19 -2.08 4.69
CA ARG A 317 16.05 -2.17 5.60
C ARG A 317 14.77 -1.71 4.90
N TYR A 318 13.75 -2.56 4.90
CA TYR A 318 12.39 -2.17 4.51
C TYR A 318 11.84 -1.07 5.43
N SER A 319 11.16 -0.10 4.84
CA SER A 319 10.59 1.07 5.52
C SER A 319 9.06 1.06 5.46
N ALA A 320 8.49 1.02 4.26
CA ALA A 320 7.06 1.12 4.03
C ALA A 320 6.68 0.59 2.64
N SER A 321 5.39 0.49 2.35
CA SER A 321 4.89 0.25 1.01
C SER A 321 3.67 1.13 0.72
N GLN A 322 3.44 1.40 -0.56
CA GLN A 322 2.30 2.19 -1.01
C GLN A 322 1.85 1.71 -2.39
N HIS A 323 0.53 1.58 -2.56
CA HIS A 323 -0.05 1.41 -3.89
C HIS A 323 0.13 2.69 -4.71
N TRP A 324 0.59 2.55 -5.95
CA TRP A 324 0.82 3.66 -6.86
C TRP A 324 0.14 3.40 -8.21
N PRO A 325 -0.76 4.28 -8.69
CA PRO A 325 -1.59 3.98 -9.86
C PRO A 325 -0.85 4.13 -11.21
N PHE A 326 0.39 4.63 -11.22
CA PHE A 326 1.15 4.92 -12.44
C PHE A 326 2.39 4.02 -12.57
N PRO A 327 2.79 3.62 -13.80
CA PRO A 327 2.08 3.79 -15.08
C PRO A 327 0.89 2.82 -15.26
N SER A 328 0.96 1.65 -14.63
CA SER A 328 0.02 0.54 -14.84
C SER A 328 -0.24 -0.24 -13.54
N SER A 329 -0.54 0.45 -12.42
CA SER A 329 -0.71 -0.15 -11.09
C SER A 329 0.59 -0.80 -10.56
N CYS A 330 1.26 -0.12 -9.64
CA CYS A 330 2.51 -0.55 -9.04
C CYS A 330 2.41 -0.62 -7.52
N LEU A 331 3.12 -1.56 -6.91
CA LEU A 331 3.33 -1.61 -5.47
C LEU A 331 4.72 -1.05 -5.19
N MET A 332 4.78 0.19 -4.69
CA MET A 332 6.03 0.82 -4.28
C MET A 332 6.49 0.21 -2.96
N ILE A 333 7.70 -0.32 -2.93
CA ILE A 333 8.34 -0.96 -1.79
C ILE A 333 9.52 -0.08 -1.37
N ALA A 334 9.34 0.64 -0.28
CA ALA A 334 10.26 1.66 0.18
C ALA A 334 11.36 1.05 1.06
N CYS A 335 12.62 1.25 0.67
CA CYS A 335 13.79 0.71 1.35
C CYS A 335 14.78 1.83 1.73
N HIS A 336 15.49 1.62 2.84
CA HIS A 336 16.71 2.34 3.16
C HIS A 336 17.89 1.43 2.85
N ALA A 337 18.89 1.96 2.14
CA ALA A 337 20.13 1.25 1.85
C ALA A 337 21.32 2.03 2.42
N LEU A 338 22.29 1.30 2.97
CA LEU A 338 23.57 1.84 3.43
C LEU A 338 24.68 1.42 2.46
N VAL A 339 25.53 2.35 2.09
CA VAL A 339 26.77 2.10 1.34
C VAL A 339 27.97 2.52 2.18
N ARG A 340 29.14 1.95 1.91
CA ARG A 340 30.38 2.36 2.61
C ARG A 340 30.78 3.76 2.15
N ALA A 341 31.03 4.66 3.10
CA ALA A 341 31.44 6.03 2.80
C ALA A 341 32.73 6.10 1.97
N GLN A 342 33.65 5.15 2.15
CA GLN A 342 34.91 5.06 1.40
C GLN A 342 34.73 4.61 -0.06
N GLN A 343 33.56 4.09 -0.42
CA GLN A 343 33.19 3.63 -1.76
C GLN A 343 31.96 4.38 -2.29
N ALA A 344 31.67 5.57 -1.76
CA ALA A 344 30.49 6.37 -2.07
C ALA A 344 30.69 7.32 -3.28
N GLU A 345 31.60 6.98 -4.20
CA GLU A 345 31.79 7.72 -5.44
C GLU A 345 30.71 7.33 -6.45
N ILE A 346 29.95 8.32 -6.93
CA ILE A 346 28.81 8.10 -7.82
C ILE A 346 29.34 7.91 -9.25
N SER A 347 29.04 6.75 -9.85
CA SER A 347 29.22 6.49 -11.27
C SER A 347 27.85 6.40 -11.93
N MET A 348 27.35 7.54 -12.40
CA MET A 348 25.97 7.68 -12.88
C MET A 348 25.79 7.15 -14.31
N ASN A 349 24.73 6.37 -14.54
CA ASN A 349 24.27 6.02 -15.88
C ASN A 349 23.47 7.19 -16.49
N SER A 350 24.08 7.90 -17.45
CA SER A 350 23.47 9.06 -18.10
C SER A 350 22.36 8.73 -19.10
N GLN A 351 22.12 7.44 -19.41
CA GLN A 351 20.98 7.03 -20.24
C GLN A 351 19.65 7.11 -19.47
N GLU A 352 19.69 6.96 -18.14
CA GLU A 352 18.50 6.92 -17.29
C GLU A 352 18.36 8.17 -16.42
N LEU A 353 19.48 8.65 -15.88
CA LEU A 353 19.52 9.77 -14.95
C LEU A 353 20.11 11.02 -15.60
N GLU A 354 19.48 12.15 -15.31
CA GLU A 354 20.03 13.47 -15.65
C GLU A 354 21.03 13.94 -14.59
N ALA A 355 20.74 13.65 -13.32
CA ALA A 355 21.60 14.03 -12.21
C ALA A 355 21.43 13.07 -11.03
N ALA A 356 22.52 12.75 -10.35
CA ALA A 356 22.54 12.07 -9.06
C ALA A 356 23.58 12.73 -8.17
N ARG A 357 23.21 13.08 -6.93
CA ARG A 357 24.15 13.67 -5.98
C ARG A 357 23.83 13.33 -4.54
N TRP A 358 24.83 13.50 -3.69
CA TRP A 358 24.66 13.45 -2.25
C TRP A 358 24.05 14.75 -1.72
N PHE A 359 23.12 14.62 -0.77
CA PHE A 359 22.45 15.71 -0.08
C PHE A 359 22.70 15.60 1.43
N GLY A 360 23.09 16.72 2.04
CA GLY A 360 23.19 16.85 3.50
C GLY A 360 21.82 16.84 4.18
N LEU A 361 21.81 16.60 5.50
CA LEU A 361 20.56 16.60 6.27
C LEU A 361 19.85 17.96 6.22
N GLU A 362 20.60 19.07 6.32
CA GLU A 362 20.06 20.42 6.25
C GLU A 362 19.42 20.72 4.89
N GLU A 363 20.07 20.31 3.80
CA GLU A 363 19.53 20.47 2.44
C GLU A 363 18.19 19.73 2.28
N VAL A 364 18.10 18.51 2.80
CA VAL A 364 16.87 17.70 2.76
C VAL A 364 15.76 18.34 3.58
N VAL A 365 16.07 18.77 4.81
CA VAL A 365 15.10 19.44 5.68
C VAL A 365 14.59 20.72 5.05
N GLU A 366 15.46 21.50 4.43
CA GLU A 366 15.09 22.72 3.73
C GLU A 366 14.26 22.42 2.47
N GLY A 367 14.61 21.36 1.73
CA GLY A 367 13.84 20.89 0.58
C GLY A 367 12.40 20.50 0.94
N LEU A 368 12.20 19.81 2.07
CA LEU A 368 10.88 19.39 2.55
C LEU A 368 9.98 20.56 3.01
N LYS A 369 10.56 21.70 3.38
CA LYS A 369 9.79 22.90 3.75
C LYS A 369 9.28 23.69 2.54
N ARG A 370 9.86 23.48 1.36
CA ARG A 370 9.49 24.22 0.15
C ARG A 370 8.16 23.72 -0.36
N GLU A 371 7.18 24.63 -0.49
CA GLU A 371 5.96 24.31 -1.21
C GLU A 371 6.25 24.06 -2.70
N PRO A 372 5.52 23.15 -3.36
CA PRO A 372 5.68 22.92 -4.79
C PRO A 372 5.40 24.22 -5.54
N ARG A 373 6.41 24.77 -6.22
CA ARG A 373 6.21 25.92 -7.11
C ARG A 373 5.24 25.52 -8.21
N SER A 374 4.08 26.16 -8.27
CA SER A 374 3.17 26.00 -9.41
C SER A 374 3.89 26.46 -10.67
N SER A 375 3.86 25.66 -11.74
CA SER A 375 4.47 25.93 -13.05
C SER A 375 3.76 27.06 -13.82
N LYS A 376 3.53 28.20 -13.17
CA LYS A 376 2.97 29.43 -13.73
C LYS A 376 3.93 30.58 -13.47
N GLN A 377 5.08 30.55 -14.11
CA GLN A 377 5.95 31.69 -14.41
C GLN A 377 7.21 31.07 -15.00
N ASP A 378 7.30 31.12 -16.32
CA ASP A 378 8.52 31.17 -17.15
C ASP A 378 8.07 30.97 -18.60
N ASN A 379 7.30 31.95 -19.07
CA ASN A 379 7.09 32.27 -20.49
C ASN A 379 6.99 33.80 -20.52
N ALA A 380 8.13 34.45 -20.42
CA ALA A 380 8.36 35.85 -20.75
C ALA A 380 9.81 36.00 -21.19
#